data_AF-A0A6C0DLQ6-F1
#
_entry.id   AF-A0A6C0DLQ6-F1
#
_cell.length_a   1.000
_cell.length_b   1.000
_cell.length_c   1.000
_cell.angle_alpha   90.00
_cell.angle_beta   90.00
_cell.angle_gamma   90.00
#
_symmetry.space_group_name_H-M   'P 1'
#
loop_
_entity.id
_entity.type
_entity.pdbx_description
1 polymer ?
#
loop_
_entity_poly.entity_id
_entity_poly.type
_entity_poly.pdbx_seq_one_letter_code
_entity_poly.pdbx_strand_id
1 'polypeptide(L)'
;MLNKPNFNSNKNINTSSIYFLFKRFYFNFLLICLQLYYLFVPRPFIKKKETILDASSKYIEKQKSQFLSKFSLPIIDELSSNIDDVFYSKTDFQELILSLDNLLEKKWKTRMLFESTPRGNIMMYYDAYKLGFAYSSDSTGIPYPILNAVAMKYVTVYRCFDFFMDDEMTPPDKPSKMIKIHFQDEKKESAQIKQNDVAIDTKFPKPLKIDNSAFAKFKNYSKKTENTNVNSGEKKKEEYVRNKFISLGKLINIEFTQPNSAKNSRYSSLNGFHSRLLDNLDSETTLQKQVLSYKDFKKKQMESLDNI
;
A
#
# COMPACT_ATOMS: atom_id res chain seq x y z
N MET A 1 116.20 -4.66 -43.91
CA MET A 1 115.23 -4.28 -42.86
C MET A 1 114.46 -3.07 -43.33
N LEU A 2 113.14 -3.19 -43.54
CA LEU A 2 112.11 -2.16 -43.29
C LEU A 2 110.76 -2.65 -43.85
N ASN A 3 109.80 -2.82 -42.94
CA ASN A 3 108.51 -3.49 -43.12
C ASN A 3 107.50 -2.63 -43.89
N LYS A 4 106.71 -3.26 -44.77
CA LYS A 4 105.43 -2.72 -45.27
C LYS A 4 104.37 -2.81 -44.17
N PRO A 5 103.53 -1.78 -43.93
CA PRO A 5 102.36 -1.92 -43.10
C PRO A 5 101.20 -2.52 -43.91
N ASN A 6 100.74 -3.71 -43.49
CA ASN A 6 99.49 -4.32 -43.94
C ASN A 6 98.30 -3.56 -43.35
N PHE A 7 97.50 -2.93 -44.21
CA PHE A 7 96.17 -2.44 -43.86
C PHE A 7 95.19 -3.61 -43.99
N ASN A 8 94.82 -4.23 -42.87
CA ASN A 8 93.69 -5.14 -42.81
C ASN A 8 93.03 -5.04 -41.43
N SER A 9 92.11 -4.09 -41.27
CA SER A 9 91.23 -4.01 -40.10
C SER A 9 89.85 -4.53 -40.46
N ASN A 10 89.74 -5.87 -40.51
CA ASN A 10 88.44 -6.53 -40.44
C ASN A 10 87.81 -6.22 -39.07
N LYS A 11 86.88 -5.26 -39.04
CA LYS A 11 85.94 -5.09 -37.93
C LYS A 11 84.95 -6.25 -37.97
N ASN A 12 85.32 -7.38 -37.38
CA ASN A 12 84.36 -8.43 -37.01
C ASN A 12 83.51 -7.89 -35.86
N ILE A 13 82.48 -7.12 -36.22
CA ILE A 13 81.43 -6.71 -35.30
C ILE A 13 80.71 -8.00 -34.91
N ASN A 14 80.71 -8.33 -33.62
CA ASN A 14 80.04 -9.49 -33.02
C ASN A 14 78.53 -9.46 -33.34
N THR A 15 78.14 -10.04 -34.47
CA THR A 15 76.76 -10.12 -34.98
C THR A 15 75.82 -10.81 -33.99
N SER A 16 76.36 -11.75 -33.20
CA SER A 16 75.65 -12.43 -32.12
C SER A 16 75.19 -11.48 -31.00
N SER A 17 76.06 -10.56 -30.54
CA SER A 17 75.74 -9.62 -29.45
C SER A 17 74.65 -8.61 -29.86
N ILE A 18 74.70 -8.16 -31.11
CA ILE A 18 73.70 -7.26 -31.68
C ILE A 18 72.34 -7.95 -31.79
N TYR A 19 72.31 -9.22 -32.21
CA TYR A 19 71.08 -10.01 -32.27
C TYR A 19 70.42 -10.18 -30.89
N PHE A 20 71.21 -10.41 -29.83
CA PHE A 20 70.68 -10.48 -28.46
C PHE A 20 70.05 -9.17 -28.00
N LEU A 21 70.65 -8.03 -28.34
CA LEU A 21 70.09 -6.70 -28.03
C LEU A 21 68.77 -6.45 -28.77
N PHE A 22 68.71 -6.78 -30.06
CA PHE A 22 67.46 -6.66 -30.84
C PHE A 22 66.35 -7.58 -30.33
N LYS A 23 66.68 -8.84 -29.96
CA LYS A 23 65.69 -9.78 -29.40
C LYS A 23 65.15 -9.29 -28.06
N ARG A 24 66.02 -8.73 -27.21
CA ARG A 24 65.61 -8.15 -25.92
C ARG A 24 64.78 -6.88 -26.13
N PHE A 25 65.12 -6.04 -27.10
CA PHE A 25 64.31 -4.87 -27.44
C PHE A 25 62.93 -5.26 -27.97
N TYR A 26 62.86 -6.21 -28.90
CA TYR A 26 61.60 -6.72 -29.45
C TYR A 26 60.70 -7.34 -28.37
N PHE A 27 61.28 -8.11 -27.44
CA PHE A 27 60.52 -8.68 -26.33
C PHE A 27 59.95 -7.60 -25.40
N ASN A 28 60.74 -6.58 -25.06
CA ASN A 28 60.26 -5.46 -24.24
C ASN A 28 59.21 -4.63 -24.98
N PHE A 29 59.39 -4.40 -26.28
CA PHE A 29 58.41 -3.72 -27.13
C PHE A 29 57.08 -4.48 -27.17
N LEU A 30 57.12 -5.82 -27.34
CA LEU A 30 55.93 -6.67 -27.30
C LEU A 30 55.23 -6.60 -25.93
N LEU A 31 56.00 -6.56 -24.84
CA LEU A 31 55.45 -6.46 -23.48
C LEU A 31 54.74 -5.12 -23.25
N ILE A 32 55.33 -4.02 -23.76
CA ILE A 32 54.74 -2.68 -23.72
C ILE A 32 53.48 -2.63 -24.58
N CYS A 33 53.50 -3.21 -25.79
CA CYS A 33 52.31 -3.30 -26.64
C CYS A 33 51.18 -4.09 -25.96
N LEU A 34 51.50 -5.18 -25.26
CA LEU A 34 50.53 -5.94 -24.46
C LEU A 34 49.96 -5.10 -23.31
N GLN A 35 50.79 -4.37 -22.57
CA GLN A 35 50.35 -3.48 -21.49
C GLN A 35 49.45 -2.35 -22.00
N LEU A 36 49.82 -1.73 -23.13
CA LEU A 36 49.00 -0.72 -23.80
C LEU A 36 47.69 -1.33 -24.29
N TYR A 37 47.70 -2.52 -24.87
CA TYR A 37 46.48 -3.24 -25.25
C TYR A 37 45.55 -3.44 -24.03
N TYR A 38 46.06 -3.88 -22.88
CA TYR A 38 45.24 -4.01 -21.67
C TYR A 38 44.76 -2.67 -21.07
N LEU A 39 45.44 -1.56 -21.35
CA LEU A 39 45.01 -0.21 -20.96
C LEU A 39 43.92 0.34 -21.88
N PHE A 40 43.98 0.04 -23.18
CA PHE A 40 43.05 0.54 -24.20
C PHE A 40 41.87 -0.38 -24.48
N VAL A 41 41.95 -1.67 -24.13
CA VAL A 41 40.78 -2.56 -24.15
C VAL A 41 39.86 -2.16 -22.99
N PRO A 42 38.66 -1.62 -23.27
CA PRO A 42 37.72 -1.28 -22.22
C PRO A 42 37.40 -2.55 -21.45
N ARG A 43 37.65 -2.53 -20.12
CA ARG A 43 37.18 -3.61 -19.25
C ARG A 43 35.68 -3.78 -19.50
N PRO A 44 35.17 -5.02 -19.65
CA PRO A 44 33.75 -5.22 -19.83
C PRO A 44 33.05 -4.51 -18.67
N PHE A 45 32.13 -3.59 -18.99
CA PHE A 45 31.34 -2.90 -17.97
C PHE A 45 30.67 -3.98 -17.11
N ILE A 46 31.17 -4.18 -15.90
CA ILE A 46 30.53 -5.04 -14.92
C ILE A 46 29.20 -4.33 -14.61
N LYS A 47 28.12 -4.80 -15.24
CA LYS A 47 26.78 -4.34 -14.90
C LYS A 47 26.63 -4.59 -13.40
N LYS A 48 26.52 -3.51 -12.62
CA LYS A 48 26.23 -3.61 -11.19
C LYS A 48 24.97 -4.44 -11.05
N LYS A 49 25.00 -5.49 -10.22
CA LYS A 49 23.81 -6.27 -9.92
C LYS A 49 22.80 -5.32 -9.29
N GLU A 50 21.62 -5.20 -9.88
CA GLU A 50 20.55 -4.35 -9.37
C GLU A 50 20.23 -4.77 -7.92
N THR A 51 20.13 -3.79 -7.03
CA THR A 51 19.74 -4.06 -5.64
C THR A 51 18.21 -4.05 -5.52
N ILE A 52 17.66 -4.73 -4.50
CA ILE A 52 16.20 -4.80 -4.29
C ILE A 52 15.58 -3.41 -4.07
N LEU A 53 16.33 -2.49 -3.46
CA LEU A 53 15.89 -1.10 -3.25
C LEU A 53 15.74 -0.37 -4.58
N ASP A 54 16.69 -0.54 -5.49
CA ASP A 54 16.70 0.05 -6.84
C ASP A 54 15.57 -0.54 -7.71
N ALA A 55 15.33 -1.85 -7.62
CA ALA A 55 14.19 -2.47 -8.29
C ALA A 55 12.84 -1.94 -7.75
N SER A 56 12.75 -1.68 -6.45
CA SER A 56 11.54 -1.16 -5.80
C SER A 56 11.26 0.29 -6.21
N SER A 57 12.27 1.17 -6.22
CA SER A 57 12.11 2.56 -6.66
C SER A 57 11.70 2.63 -8.14
N LYS A 58 12.38 1.87 -9.00
CA LYS A 58 12.04 1.78 -10.43
C LYS A 58 10.60 1.31 -10.67
N TYR A 59 10.13 0.35 -9.88
CA TYR A 59 8.74 -0.10 -9.93
C TYR A 59 7.76 1.02 -9.52
N ILE A 60 8.04 1.71 -8.41
CA ILE A 60 7.18 2.80 -7.91
C ILE A 60 7.09 3.93 -8.95
N GLU A 61 8.23 4.36 -9.51
CA GLU A 61 8.27 5.42 -10.52
C GLU A 61 7.52 5.02 -11.80
N LYS A 62 7.62 3.76 -12.22
CA LYS A 62 6.85 3.24 -13.35
C LYS A 62 5.34 3.35 -13.10
N GLN A 63 4.84 2.89 -11.95
CA GLN A 63 3.41 2.98 -11.66
C GLN A 63 2.94 4.43 -11.49
N LYS A 64 3.76 5.26 -10.83
CA LYS A 64 3.48 6.69 -10.64
C LYS A 64 3.38 7.44 -11.96
N SER A 65 4.33 7.25 -12.88
CA SER A 65 4.30 7.89 -14.19
C SER A 65 3.09 7.44 -15.03
N GLN A 66 2.75 6.14 -14.99
CA GLN A 66 1.55 5.62 -15.65
C GLN A 66 0.27 6.25 -15.07
N PHE A 67 0.17 6.38 -13.75
CA PHE A 67 -0.96 7.00 -13.07
C PHE A 67 -1.09 8.49 -13.42
N LEU A 68 0.00 9.25 -13.29
CA LEU A 68 0.02 10.68 -13.58
C LEU A 68 -0.32 10.98 -15.06
N SER A 69 0.10 10.12 -15.99
CA SER A 69 -0.24 10.25 -17.41
C SER A 69 -1.75 10.21 -17.70
N LYS A 70 -2.57 9.72 -16.76
CA LYS A 70 -4.03 9.68 -16.92
C LYS A 70 -4.69 11.02 -16.61
N PHE A 71 -4.09 11.86 -15.77
CA PHE A 71 -4.64 13.18 -15.41
C PHE A 71 -4.51 14.23 -16.53
N SER A 72 -3.68 13.98 -17.54
CA SER A 72 -3.59 14.84 -18.72
C SER A 72 -4.66 14.52 -19.78
N LEU A 73 -5.34 13.37 -19.66
CA LEU A 73 -6.37 12.98 -20.61
C LEU A 73 -7.67 13.75 -20.33
N PRO A 74 -8.47 14.09 -21.36
CA PRO A 74 -9.76 14.74 -21.16
C PRO A 74 -10.83 13.81 -20.56
N ILE A 75 -10.50 12.52 -20.38
CA ILE A 75 -11.43 11.42 -20.07
C ILE A 75 -11.36 11.01 -18.57
N ILE A 76 -10.84 11.88 -17.70
CA ILE A 76 -10.59 11.55 -16.27
C ILE A 76 -11.88 11.15 -15.55
N ASP A 77 -12.99 11.84 -15.82
CA ASP A 77 -14.26 11.52 -15.17
C ASP A 77 -14.79 10.12 -15.54
N GLU A 78 -14.56 9.65 -16.78
CA GLU A 78 -14.94 8.29 -17.19
C GLU A 78 -14.00 7.21 -16.64
N LEU A 79 -12.87 7.61 -16.05
CA LEU A 79 -11.92 6.71 -15.42
C LEU A 79 -12.40 6.21 -14.05
N SER A 80 -13.49 6.79 -13.52
CA SER A 80 -14.21 6.37 -12.32
C SER A 80 -15.58 5.77 -12.62
N SER A 81 -15.87 5.43 -13.88
CA SER A 81 -17.17 4.90 -14.35
C SER A 81 -17.65 3.62 -13.68
N ASN A 82 -16.75 2.81 -13.09
CA ASN A 82 -17.12 1.55 -12.45
C ASN A 82 -17.50 1.69 -10.97
N ILE A 83 -17.47 2.91 -10.43
CA ILE A 83 -17.87 3.24 -9.07
C ILE A 83 -19.38 3.46 -9.05
N ASP A 84 -20.05 2.84 -8.08
CA ASP A 84 -21.50 3.03 -7.89
C ASP A 84 -21.77 4.41 -7.30
N ASP A 85 -22.83 5.09 -7.75
CA ASP A 85 -23.17 6.46 -7.31
C ASP A 85 -23.38 6.55 -5.78
N VAL A 86 -23.77 5.43 -5.17
CA VAL A 86 -23.93 5.25 -3.72
C VAL A 86 -22.68 5.68 -2.94
N PHE A 87 -21.47 5.51 -3.47
CA PHE A 87 -20.24 5.92 -2.78
C PHE A 87 -20.11 7.44 -2.58
N TYR A 88 -20.84 8.22 -3.37
CA TYR A 88 -20.85 9.68 -3.29
C TYR A 88 -21.97 10.22 -2.38
N SER A 89 -22.87 9.36 -1.90
CA SER A 89 -23.94 9.73 -0.97
C SER A 89 -23.70 9.09 0.40
N LYS A 90 -23.41 9.91 1.42
CA LYS A 90 -23.08 9.43 2.79
C LYS A 90 -24.23 8.64 3.42
N THR A 91 -25.47 9.08 3.20
CA THR A 91 -26.68 8.43 3.76
C THR A 91 -26.91 7.07 3.14
N ASP A 92 -26.95 7.02 1.81
CA ASP A 92 -27.30 5.81 1.06
C ASP A 92 -26.22 4.74 1.24
N PHE A 93 -24.96 5.18 1.33
CA PHE A 93 -23.83 4.31 1.64
C PHE A 93 -23.93 3.67 3.03
N GLN A 94 -24.29 4.45 4.06
CA GLN A 94 -24.46 3.94 5.42
C GLN A 94 -25.61 2.95 5.52
N GLU A 95 -26.75 3.25 4.90
CA GLU A 95 -27.90 2.35 4.86
C GLU A 95 -27.57 1.02 4.17
N LEU A 96 -26.85 1.09 3.04
CA LEU A 96 -26.49 -0.09 2.27
C LEU A 96 -25.44 -0.96 2.97
N ILE A 97 -24.49 -0.35 3.68
CA ILE A 97 -23.53 -1.08 4.52
C ILE A 97 -24.20 -1.79 5.70
N LEU A 98 -25.22 -1.18 6.30
CA LEU A 98 -25.95 -1.77 7.43
C LEU A 98 -26.87 -2.92 6.98
N SER A 99 -27.20 -2.99 5.69
CA SER A 99 -28.01 -4.07 5.14
C SER A 99 -27.32 -5.43 5.31
N LEU A 100 -28.11 -6.46 5.66
CA LEU A 100 -27.61 -7.82 5.90
C LEU A 100 -27.01 -8.46 4.63
N ASP A 101 -27.47 -8.05 3.45
CA ASP A 101 -26.96 -8.54 2.17
C ASP A 101 -26.11 -7.47 1.50
N ASN A 102 -24.87 -7.35 1.97
CA ASN A 102 -23.91 -6.35 1.49
C ASN A 102 -23.38 -6.70 0.08
N LEU A 103 -24.23 -6.47 -0.94
CA LEU A 103 -23.93 -6.74 -2.35
C LEU A 103 -22.73 -5.91 -2.84
N LEU A 104 -22.58 -4.70 -2.31
CA LEU A 104 -21.48 -3.80 -2.66
C LEU A 104 -20.15 -4.40 -2.24
N GLU A 105 -20.03 -4.86 -1.00
CA GLU A 105 -18.82 -5.52 -0.51
C GLU A 105 -18.50 -6.78 -1.30
N LYS A 106 -19.50 -7.62 -1.61
CA LYS A 106 -19.31 -8.80 -2.45
C LYS A 106 -18.78 -8.42 -3.84
N LYS A 107 -19.37 -7.41 -4.48
CA LYS A 107 -18.95 -6.90 -5.80
C LYS A 107 -17.48 -6.47 -5.78
N TRP A 108 -17.07 -5.66 -4.80
CA TRP A 108 -15.68 -5.17 -4.74
C TRP A 108 -14.66 -6.22 -4.28
N LYS A 109 -15.07 -7.18 -3.45
CA LYS A 109 -14.23 -8.35 -3.11
C LYS A 109 -13.91 -9.22 -4.32
N THR A 110 -14.77 -9.28 -5.35
CA THR A 110 -14.45 -10.02 -6.59
C THR A 110 -13.38 -9.35 -7.44
N ARG A 111 -13.20 -8.04 -7.32
CA ARG A 111 -12.23 -7.25 -8.10
C ARG A 111 -10.86 -7.32 -7.43
N MET A 112 -10.25 -8.51 -7.41
CA MET A 112 -8.92 -8.70 -6.81
C MET A 112 -7.82 -8.43 -7.84
N LEU A 113 -6.83 -7.63 -7.47
CA LEU A 113 -5.60 -7.46 -8.23
C LEU A 113 -4.51 -8.35 -7.63
N PHE A 114 -3.89 -9.20 -8.44
CA PHE A 114 -2.67 -9.89 -8.08
C PHE A 114 -1.47 -9.21 -8.74
N GLU A 115 -0.51 -8.76 -7.95
CA GLU A 115 0.69 -8.08 -8.44
C GLU A 115 1.97 -8.65 -7.83
N SER A 116 2.94 -8.95 -8.70
CA SER A 116 4.28 -9.35 -8.27
C SER A 116 5.16 -8.12 -8.11
N THR A 117 5.46 -7.75 -6.87
CA THR A 117 6.35 -6.63 -6.57
C THR A 117 7.76 -7.12 -6.23
N PRO A 118 8.80 -6.28 -6.34
CA PRO A 118 10.17 -6.66 -5.97
C PRO A 118 10.34 -7.12 -4.51
N ARG A 119 9.40 -6.78 -3.62
CA ARG A 119 9.38 -7.22 -2.22
C ARG A 119 8.51 -8.45 -1.95
N GLY A 120 7.75 -8.90 -2.93
CA GLY A 120 6.86 -10.05 -2.80
C GLY A 120 5.57 -9.89 -3.58
N ASN A 121 4.80 -10.97 -3.63
CA ASN A 121 3.50 -10.98 -4.26
C ASN A 121 2.46 -10.33 -3.35
N ILE A 122 1.59 -9.54 -3.94
CA ILE A 122 0.54 -8.79 -3.26
C ILE A 122 -0.77 -9.12 -3.95
N MET A 123 -1.74 -9.55 -3.16
CA MET A 123 -3.14 -9.57 -3.58
C MET A 123 -3.86 -8.40 -2.91
N MET A 124 -4.53 -7.57 -3.69
CA MET A 124 -5.19 -6.36 -3.20
C MET A 124 -6.60 -6.23 -3.78
N TYR A 125 -7.55 -5.84 -2.95
CA TYR A 125 -8.89 -5.44 -3.38
C TYR A 125 -9.37 -4.24 -2.56
N TYR A 126 -10.42 -3.57 -3.02
CA TYR A 126 -11.02 -2.47 -2.28
C TYR A 126 -12.07 -2.97 -1.29
N ASP A 127 -11.87 -2.71 -0.01
CA ASP A 127 -12.83 -2.98 1.06
C ASP A 127 -13.76 -1.77 1.19
N ALA A 128 -14.95 -1.89 0.61
CA ALA A 128 -15.97 -0.85 0.65
C ALA A 128 -16.40 -0.52 2.09
N TYR A 129 -16.48 -1.52 2.99
CA TYR A 129 -16.90 -1.30 4.37
C TYR A 129 -15.88 -0.45 5.14
N LYS A 130 -14.59 -0.74 4.97
CA LYS A 130 -13.51 -0.02 5.68
C LYS A 130 -13.01 1.21 4.94
N LEU A 131 -13.55 1.50 3.75
CA LEU A 131 -13.12 2.56 2.83
C LEU A 131 -11.59 2.55 2.63
N GLY A 132 -11.05 1.41 2.23
CA GLY A 132 -9.61 1.25 2.08
C GLY A 132 -9.21 0.02 1.28
N PHE A 133 -7.93 -0.02 0.89
CA PHE A 133 -7.36 -1.14 0.15
C PHE A 133 -6.96 -2.24 1.13
N ALA A 134 -7.64 -3.38 1.05
CA ALA A 134 -7.26 -4.56 1.79
C ALA A 134 -6.26 -5.36 0.97
N TYR A 135 -5.17 -5.78 1.61
CA TYR A 135 -4.12 -6.53 0.95
C TYR A 135 -3.63 -7.70 1.78
N SER A 136 -3.20 -8.74 1.07
CA SER A 136 -2.56 -9.91 1.63
C SER A 136 -1.20 -10.09 0.96
N SER A 137 -0.21 -10.49 1.75
CA SER A 137 1.14 -10.76 1.28
C SER A 137 1.85 -11.74 2.20
N ASP A 138 2.70 -12.57 1.61
CA ASP A 138 3.53 -13.49 2.42
C ASP A 138 4.70 -12.75 3.09
N SER A 139 5.19 -11.69 2.45
CA SER A 139 6.17 -10.78 3.03
C SER A 139 5.53 -9.92 4.11
N THR A 140 6.14 -9.87 5.29
CA THR A 140 5.71 -9.01 6.39
C THR A 140 6.20 -7.57 6.18
N GLY A 141 5.36 -6.58 6.47
CA GLY A 141 5.76 -5.17 6.49
C GLY A 141 6.06 -4.57 5.11
N ILE A 142 5.14 -4.69 4.16
CA ILE A 142 5.27 -4.04 2.85
C ILE A 142 5.25 -2.52 3.03
N PRO A 143 6.22 -1.78 2.46
CA PRO A 143 6.31 -0.35 2.64
C PRO A 143 5.18 0.37 1.90
N TYR A 144 4.68 1.45 2.50
CA TYR A 144 3.57 2.26 1.96
C TYR A 144 3.75 2.67 0.50
N PRO A 145 4.91 3.15 0.02
CA PRO A 145 5.07 3.55 -1.38
C PRO A 145 4.83 2.41 -2.38
N ILE A 146 5.16 1.15 -2.01
CA ILE A 146 4.90 -0.01 -2.86
C ILE A 146 3.39 -0.31 -2.88
N LEU A 147 2.73 -0.29 -1.72
CA LEU A 147 1.27 -0.47 -1.65
C LEU A 147 0.54 0.61 -2.45
N ASN A 148 1.03 1.85 -2.38
CA ASN A 148 0.48 2.97 -3.12
C ASN A 148 0.64 2.79 -4.64
N ALA A 149 1.82 2.34 -5.08
CA ALA A 149 2.05 1.99 -6.49
C ALA A 149 1.14 0.86 -6.98
N VAL A 150 0.83 -0.12 -6.12
CA VAL A 150 -0.16 -1.18 -6.45
C VAL A 150 -1.57 -0.61 -6.49
N ALA A 151 -1.94 0.28 -5.57
CA ALA A 151 -3.25 0.95 -5.58
C ALA A 151 -3.44 1.79 -6.84
N MET A 152 -2.42 2.51 -7.31
CA MET A 152 -2.43 3.24 -8.59
C MET A 152 -2.75 2.30 -9.76
N LYS A 153 -2.11 1.12 -9.78
CA LYS A 153 -2.40 0.09 -10.79
C LYS A 153 -3.84 -0.41 -10.67
N TYR A 154 -4.30 -0.72 -9.46
CA TYR A 154 -5.65 -1.20 -9.17
C TYR A 154 -6.71 -0.25 -9.73
N VAL A 155 -6.63 1.04 -9.38
CA VAL A 155 -7.65 2.02 -9.80
C VAL A 155 -7.65 2.25 -11.30
N THR A 156 -6.50 2.10 -11.94
CA THR A 156 -6.35 2.18 -13.40
C THR A 156 -6.97 0.96 -14.09
N VAL A 157 -6.73 -0.24 -13.56
CA VAL A 157 -7.24 -1.50 -14.14
C VAL A 157 -8.76 -1.59 -14.00
N TYR A 158 -9.29 -1.26 -12.81
CA TYR A 158 -10.71 -1.39 -12.51
C TYR A 158 -11.54 -0.15 -12.79
N ARG A 159 -10.95 0.92 -13.36
CA ARG A 159 -11.63 2.19 -13.66
C ARG A 159 -12.40 2.74 -12.45
N CYS A 160 -11.72 2.79 -11.31
CA CYS A 160 -12.25 3.31 -10.05
C CYS A 160 -11.27 4.34 -9.47
N PHE A 161 -10.95 5.36 -10.28
CA PHE A 161 -9.91 6.35 -9.97
C PHE A 161 -10.17 7.10 -8.66
N ASP A 162 -11.44 7.39 -8.34
CA ASP A 162 -11.80 8.15 -7.14
C ASP A 162 -11.52 7.38 -5.83
N PHE A 163 -11.28 6.06 -5.88
CA PHE A 163 -10.88 5.28 -4.70
C PHE A 163 -9.45 5.61 -4.24
N PHE A 164 -8.66 6.27 -5.09
CA PHE A 164 -7.34 6.75 -4.72
C PHE A 164 -7.48 8.09 -3.98
N MET A 165 -7.19 8.08 -2.68
CA MET A 165 -7.39 9.20 -1.74
C MET A 165 -6.08 9.85 -1.28
N ASP A 166 -4.94 9.54 -1.93
CA ASP A 166 -3.64 10.09 -1.54
C ASP A 166 -3.37 11.44 -2.23
N ASP A 167 -3.42 12.51 -1.44
CA ASP A 167 -3.20 13.88 -1.89
C ASP A 167 -1.72 14.16 -2.21
N GLU A 168 -0.77 13.44 -1.60
CA GLU A 168 0.67 13.67 -1.82
C GLU A 168 1.07 13.31 -3.26
N MET A 169 0.41 12.30 -3.84
CA MET A 169 0.72 11.78 -5.16
C MET A 169 -0.18 12.35 -6.27
N THR A 170 -1.32 12.93 -5.90
CA THR A 170 -2.32 13.45 -6.84
C THR A 170 -2.07 14.93 -7.11
N PRO A 171 -2.25 15.42 -8.35
CA PRO A 171 -2.16 16.85 -8.64
C PRO A 171 -3.17 17.67 -7.80
N PRO A 172 -2.76 18.82 -7.22
CA PRO A 172 -3.61 19.61 -6.33
C PRO A 172 -4.86 20.17 -7.02
N ASP A 173 -4.81 20.33 -8.34
CA ASP A 173 -5.90 20.88 -9.14
C ASP A 173 -7.11 19.93 -9.26
N LYS A 174 -6.91 18.61 -9.04
CA LYS A 174 -7.92 17.57 -9.25
C LYS A 174 -7.90 16.50 -8.15
N PRO A 175 -8.27 16.85 -6.89
CA PRO A 175 -8.40 15.86 -5.83
C PRO A 175 -9.56 14.90 -6.11
N SER A 176 -9.49 13.69 -5.56
CA SER A 176 -10.58 12.72 -5.67
C SER A 176 -11.87 13.28 -5.04
N LYS A 177 -13.00 13.02 -5.72
CA LYS A 177 -14.34 13.41 -5.27
C LYS A 177 -14.67 12.82 -3.88
N MET A 178 -14.19 11.61 -3.59
CA MET A 178 -14.45 10.95 -2.32
C MET A 178 -13.79 11.63 -1.12
N ILE A 179 -12.66 12.32 -1.32
CA ILE A 179 -11.97 13.02 -0.22
C ILE A 179 -12.86 14.13 0.34
N LYS A 180 -13.58 14.82 -0.54
CA LYS A 180 -14.50 15.90 -0.15
C LYS A 180 -15.66 15.39 0.70
N ILE A 181 -16.24 14.26 0.31
CA ILE A 181 -17.47 13.73 0.91
C ILE A 181 -17.20 13.06 2.27
N HIS A 182 -16.13 12.27 2.37
CA HIS A 182 -15.88 11.47 3.58
C HIS A 182 -15.00 12.19 4.61
N PHE A 183 -14.01 13.00 4.19
CA PHE A 183 -13.05 13.59 5.13
C PHE A 183 -13.29 15.06 5.47
N GLN A 184 -13.81 15.87 4.54
CA GLN A 184 -14.04 17.29 4.84
C GLN A 184 -15.23 17.50 5.78
N ASP A 185 -16.24 16.63 5.72
CA ASP A 185 -17.40 16.70 6.60
C ASP A 185 -17.10 16.18 8.01
N GLU A 186 -16.26 15.14 8.16
CA GLU A 186 -15.75 14.70 9.47
C GLU A 186 -14.93 15.80 10.19
N LYS A 187 -14.14 16.58 9.43
CA LYS A 187 -13.39 17.72 9.99
C LYS A 187 -14.33 18.81 10.51
N LYS A 188 -15.45 19.06 9.84
CA LYS A 188 -16.47 20.02 10.29
C LYS A 188 -17.22 19.51 11.52
N GLU A 189 -17.67 18.25 11.51
CA GLU A 189 -18.36 17.62 12.64
C GLU A 189 -17.46 17.57 13.89
N SER A 190 -16.19 17.15 13.76
CA SER A 190 -15.25 17.10 14.89
C SER A 190 -14.79 18.48 15.38
N ALA A 191 -14.78 19.50 14.51
CA ALA A 191 -14.56 20.88 14.94
C ALA A 191 -15.76 21.43 15.72
N GLN A 192 -16.99 21.10 15.32
CA GLN A 192 -18.21 21.49 16.02
C GLN A 192 -18.34 20.81 17.39
N ILE A 193 -18.02 19.51 17.51
CA ILE A 193 -18.03 18.78 18.79
C ILE A 193 -17.04 19.42 19.78
N LYS A 194 -15.82 19.76 19.32
CA LYS A 194 -14.82 20.45 20.15
C LYS A 194 -15.24 21.84 20.59
N GLN A 195 -16.10 22.53 19.84
CA GLN A 195 -16.66 23.83 20.25
C GLN A 195 -17.82 23.67 21.23
N ASN A 196 -18.64 22.63 21.08
CA ASN A 196 -19.75 22.33 21.99
C ASN A 196 -19.26 21.85 23.37
N ASP A 197 -18.13 21.14 23.44
CA ASP A 197 -17.50 20.74 24.71
C ASP A 197 -16.93 21.93 25.51
N VAL A 198 -16.76 23.10 24.88
CA VAL A 198 -16.33 24.34 25.54
C VAL A 198 -17.52 25.19 26.01
N ALA A 199 -18.75 24.89 25.56
CA ALA A 199 -19.95 25.70 25.81
C ALA A 199 -20.98 25.06 26.76
N ILE A 200 -20.66 23.95 27.44
CA ILE A 200 -21.51 23.36 28.50
C ILE A 200 -20.84 23.58 29.86
N ASP A 201 -20.67 24.86 30.23
CA ASP A 201 -20.58 25.27 31.63
C ASP A 201 -22.01 25.37 32.17
N THR A 202 -22.55 24.25 32.67
CA THR A 202 -23.37 24.14 33.89
C THR A 202 -24.00 22.74 34.00
N LYS A 203 -23.62 22.01 35.07
CA LYS A 203 -24.34 20.87 35.68
C LYS A 203 -24.23 19.45 35.09
N PHE A 204 -23.08 19.03 34.54
CA PHE A 204 -22.73 17.59 34.51
C PHE A 204 -21.28 17.35 34.94
N PRO A 205 -20.99 16.34 35.79
CA PRO A 205 -19.63 16.09 36.24
C PRO A 205 -18.76 15.60 35.06
N LYS A 206 -17.60 16.25 34.89
CA LYS A 206 -16.56 15.89 33.92
C LYS A 206 -16.26 14.38 33.97
N PRO A 207 -16.00 13.70 32.84
CA PRO A 207 -15.63 12.29 32.86
C PRO A 207 -14.38 12.11 33.72
N LEU A 208 -14.51 11.29 34.77
CA LEU A 208 -13.42 10.95 35.69
C LEU A 208 -12.23 10.44 34.88
N LYS A 209 -11.05 11.03 35.09
CA LYS A 209 -9.81 10.47 34.57
C LYS A 209 -9.61 9.10 35.23
N ILE A 210 -9.90 8.02 34.49
CA ILE A 210 -9.71 6.66 34.97
C ILE A 210 -8.20 6.37 34.86
N ASP A 211 -7.45 6.81 35.87
CA ASP A 211 -6.01 6.60 35.90
C ASP A 211 -5.62 5.16 36.28
N ASN A 212 -6.59 4.37 36.78
CA ASN A 212 -6.42 2.98 37.21
C ASN A 212 -7.39 2.02 36.50
N SER A 213 -7.57 2.11 35.18
CA SER A 213 -8.29 1.08 34.42
C SER A 213 -7.42 -0.16 34.23
N ALA A 214 -8.02 -1.35 34.29
CA ALA A 214 -7.35 -2.62 33.95
C ALA A 214 -6.87 -2.71 32.48
N PHE A 215 -7.20 -1.71 31.66
CA PHE A 215 -6.75 -1.58 30.28
C PHE A 215 -5.41 -0.85 30.20
N ALA A 216 -4.49 -1.40 29.41
CA ALA A 216 -3.17 -0.81 29.18
C ALA A 216 -3.28 0.53 28.44
N LYS A 217 -2.69 1.59 29.00
CA LYS A 217 -2.49 2.87 28.30
C LYS A 217 -1.30 2.75 27.33
N PHE A 218 -1.54 2.90 26.03
CA PHE A 218 -0.45 2.99 25.06
C PHE A 218 0.32 4.30 25.25
N LYS A 219 1.66 4.23 25.26
CA LYS A 219 2.53 5.40 25.35
C LYS A 219 2.51 6.16 24.02
N ASN A 220 2.19 7.45 24.06
CA ASN A 220 2.24 8.34 22.90
C ASN A 220 3.70 8.74 22.62
N TYR A 221 4.38 8.00 21.74
CA TYR A 221 5.78 8.26 21.39
C TYR A 221 5.99 9.42 20.41
N SER A 222 4.93 9.99 19.81
CA SER A 222 5.10 11.03 18.78
C SER A 222 5.22 12.47 19.29
N LYS A 223 5.12 12.71 20.61
CA LYS A 223 5.19 14.07 21.21
C LYS A 223 6.39 14.30 22.13
N LYS A 224 7.58 13.88 21.72
CA LYS A 224 8.82 14.25 22.42
C LYS A 224 9.94 14.52 21.43
N THR A 225 10.08 15.77 20.98
CA THR A 225 11.34 16.56 21.00
C THR A 225 11.17 17.88 20.25
N GLU A 226 10.59 18.90 20.88
CA GLU A 226 10.82 20.31 20.49
C GLU A 226 10.87 21.15 21.76
N ASN A 227 12.01 21.09 22.44
CA ASN A 227 12.45 22.13 23.38
C ASN A 227 13.95 22.34 23.08
N THR A 228 14.23 23.03 21.98
CA THR A 228 15.50 23.74 21.76
C THR A 228 15.29 24.73 20.63
N ASN A 229 15.23 26.00 21.00
CA ASN A 229 15.13 27.14 20.09
C ASN A 229 16.33 27.17 19.14
N VAL A 230 16.11 27.04 17.82
CA VAL A 230 16.79 27.83 16.78
C VAL A 230 15.84 28.01 15.60
N ASN A 231 15.65 29.27 15.22
CA ASN A 231 14.84 29.75 14.10
C ASN A 231 15.09 29.01 12.78
N SER A 232 14.07 28.31 12.28
CA SER A 232 13.87 28.12 10.85
C SER A 232 12.36 28.04 10.61
N GLY A 233 11.85 28.83 9.66
CA GLY A 233 10.42 29.03 9.45
C GLY A 233 9.68 27.72 9.26
N GLU A 234 8.92 27.30 10.27
CA GLU A 234 8.03 26.17 10.17
C GLU A 234 6.86 26.53 9.25
N LYS A 235 6.98 26.14 7.98
CA LYS A 235 5.81 25.89 7.15
C LYS A 235 4.97 24.86 7.91
N LYS A 236 3.76 25.26 8.33
CA LYS A 236 2.74 24.33 8.86
C LYS A 236 2.75 23.08 7.97
N LYS A 237 3.03 21.90 8.54
CA LYS A 237 2.96 20.64 7.80
C LYS A 237 1.54 20.51 7.28
N GLU A 238 1.39 20.60 5.97
CA GLU A 238 0.10 20.38 5.31
C GLU A 238 -0.39 18.96 5.66
N GLU A 239 -1.63 18.87 6.12
CA GLU A 239 -2.22 17.59 6.52
C GLU A 239 -2.74 16.90 5.26
N TYR A 240 -1.88 16.10 4.62
CA TYR A 240 -2.25 15.31 3.44
C TYR A 240 -3.12 14.11 3.84
N VAL A 241 -4.21 13.89 3.09
CA VAL A 241 -4.96 12.65 3.18
C VAL A 241 -4.15 11.55 2.50
N ARG A 242 -4.03 10.39 3.16
CA ARG A 242 -3.29 9.22 2.66
C ARG A 242 -4.21 8.04 2.50
N ASN A 243 -3.87 7.15 1.57
CA ASN A 243 -4.60 5.91 1.34
C ASN A 243 -4.57 5.00 2.58
N LYS A 244 -5.72 4.41 2.89
CA LYS A 244 -5.85 3.43 3.98
C LYS A 244 -5.55 2.02 3.45
N PHE A 245 -4.56 1.36 4.05
CA PHE A 245 -4.18 -0.01 3.74
C PHE A 245 -4.44 -0.94 4.91
N ILE A 246 -5.11 -2.06 4.66
CA ILE A 246 -5.48 -3.05 5.67
C ILE A 246 -4.78 -4.37 5.34
N SER A 247 -3.89 -4.82 6.22
CA SER A 247 -3.22 -6.12 6.06
C SER A 247 -4.16 -7.23 6.53
N LEU A 248 -4.49 -8.17 5.63
CA LEU A 248 -5.32 -9.34 5.90
C LEU A 248 -4.50 -10.59 6.27
N GLY A 249 -3.17 -10.48 6.20
CA GLY A 249 -2.23 -11.57 6.50
C GLY A 249 -1.63 -12.19 5.24
N LYS A 250 -1.36 -13.50 5.31
CA LYS A 250 -0.66 -14.26 4.26
C LYS A 250 -1.58 -14.58 3.08
N LEU A 251 -1.01 -14.80 1.90
CA LEU A 251 -1.77 -15.11 0.69
C LEU A 251 -2.55 -16.42 0.79
N ILE A 252 -2.02 -17.39 1.55
CA ILE A 252 -2.66 -18.69 1.79
C ILE A 252 -4.02 -18.59 2.50
N ASN A 253 -4.26 -17.51 3.23
CA ASN A 253 -5.50 -17.32 3.99
C ASN A 253 -6.64 -16.73 3.14
N ILE A 254 -6.41 -16.46 1.86
CA ILE A 254 -7.41 -15.84 0.99
C ILE A 254 -8.31 -16.93 0.40
N GLU A 255 -9.61 -16.76 0.58
CA GLU A 255 -10.63 -17.58 -0.08
C GLU A 255 -10.87 -17.04 -1.49
N PHE A 256 -10.33 -17.72 -2.49
CA PHE A 256 -10.56 -17.38 -3.91
C PHE A 256 -11.96 -17.75 -4.38
N THR A 257 -12.55 -18.77 -3.75
CA THR A 257 -13.86 -19.31 -4.10
C THR A 257 -14.93 -18.64 -3.24
N GLN A 258 -15.95 -18.06 -3.87
CA GLN A 258 -17.15 -17.69 -3.13
C GLN A 258 -17.74 -18.96 -2.48
N PRO A 259 -18.14 -18.90 -1.20
CA PRO A 259 -18.83 -20.03 -0.60
C PRO A 259 -20.09 -20.30 -1.43
N ASN A 260 -20.25 -21.52 -1.92
CA ASN A 260 -21.47 -21.95 -2.60
C ASN A 260 -22.64 -21.71 -1.65
N SER A 261 -23.47 -20.71 -1.93
CA SER A 261 -24.66 -20.37 -1.13
C SER A 261 -25.60 -21.57 -0.97
N ALA A 262 -25.59 -22.49 -1.93
CA ALA A 262 -26.35 -23.75 -1.90
C ALA A 262 -25.87 -24.78 -0.86
N LYS A 263 -24.67 -24.63 -0.28
CA LYS A 263 -24.14 -25.55 0.74
C LYS A 263 -24.19 -24.99 2.17
N ASN A 264 -24.26 -23.66 2.33
CA ASN A 264 -24.32 -23.04 3.66
C ASN A 264 -25.72 -23.03 4.29
N SER A 265 -26.78 -23.33 3.52
CA SER A 265 -28.13 -23.53 4.07
C SER A 265 -28.38 -24.97 4.56
N ARG A 266 -27.45 -25.90 4.30
CA ARG A 266 -27.51 -27.25 4.84
C ARG A 266 -26.48 -27.35 5.95
N TYR A 267 -26.86 -26.85 7.13
CA TYR A 267 -26.17 -27.09 8.39
C TYR A 267 -24.67 -26.76 8.30
N SER A 268 -24.28 -25.58 8.80
CA SER A 268 -22.95 -25.42 9.39
C SER A 268 -22.86 -26.37 10.57
N SER A 269 -22.66 -27.66 10.28
CA SER A 269 -22.29 -28.63 11.28
C SER A 269 -20.88 -28.23 11.69
N LEU A 270 -20.76 -27.58 12.84
CA LEU A 270 -19.58 -27.74 13.66
C LEU A 270 -19.39 -29.26 13.81
N ASN A 271 -18.55 -29.85 12.96
CA ASN A 271 -18.16 -31.26 12.99
C ASN A 271 -19.30 -32.28 13.18
N GLY A 272 -20.45 -32.11 12.51
CA GLY A 272 -21.56 -33.06 12.65
C GLY A 272 -22.16 -33.16 14.07
N PHE A 273 -21.85 -32.24 14.98
CA PHE A 273 -22.38 -32.28 16.34
C PHE A 273 -23.82 -31.75 16.36
N HIS A 274 -24.77 -32.67 16.27
CA HIS A 274 -26.18 -32.41 16.51
C HIS A 274 -26.54 -32.95 17.89
N SER A 275 -26.95 -32.09 18.81
CA SER A 275 -27.44 -32.49 20.12
C SER A 275 -28.83 -31.93 20.34
N ARG A 276 -29.69 -32.69 21.03
CA ARG A 276 -31.03 -32.26 21.43
C ARG A 276 -31.03 -30.96 22.26
N LEU A 277 -29.89 -30.60 22.86
CA LEU A 277 -29.74 -29.34 23.58
C LEU A 277 -29.74 -28.13 22.64
N LEU A 278 -29.14 -28.24 21.45
CA LEU A 278 -29.15 -27.17 20.46
C LEU A 278 -30.57 -26.97 19.88
N ASP A 279 -31.29 -28.07 19.65
CA ASP A 279 -32.67 -28.04 19.17
C ASP A 279 -33.59 -27.32 20.16
N ASN A 280 -33.38 -27.57 21.47
CA ASN A 280 -34.11 -26.88 22.51
C ASN A 280 -33.78 -25.39 22.56
N LEU A 281 -32.51 -24.99 22.42
CA LEU A 281 -32.10 -23.58 22.39
C LEU A 281 -32.66 -22.83 21.18
N ASP A 282 -32.68 -23.49 20.01
CA ASP A 282 -33.28 -22.94 18.79
C ASP A 282 -34.81 -22.82 18.95
N SER A 283 -35.45 -23.84 19.52
CA SER A 283 -36.89 -23.78 19.81
C SER A 283 -37.23 -22.66 20.80
N GLU A 284 -36.40 -22.44 21.82
CA GLU A 284 -36.62 -21.40 22.83
C GLU A 284 -36.40 -20.00 22.24
N THR A 285 -35.39 -19.81 21.40
CA THR A 285 -35.19 -18.54 20.70
C THR A 285 -36.30 -18.25 19.68
N THR A 286 -36.86 -19.26 19.01
CA THR A 286 -38.05 -19.06 18.16
C THR A 286 -39.28 -18.68 18.99
N LEU A 287 -39.49 -19.31 20.14
CA LEU A 287 -40.53 -18.96 21.10
C LEU A 287 -40.38 -17.53 21.61
N GLN A 288 -39.18 -17.11 21.98
CA GLN A 288 -38.91 -15.73 22.44
C GLN A 288 -39.17 -14.68 21.34
N LYS A 289 -39.00 -15.04 20.06
CA LYS A 289 -39.36 -14.17 18.93
C LYS A 289 -40.85 -14.14 18.64
N GLN A 290 -41.57 -15.23 18.91
CA GLN A 290 -43.02 -15.33 18.72
C GLN A 290 -43.81 -14.69 19.87
N VAL A 291 -43.32 -14.82 21.10
CA VAL A 291 -43.92 -14.16 22.27
C VAL A 291 -43.67 -12.67 22.14
N LEU A 292 -44.74 -11.88 22.19
CA LEU A 292 -44.67 -10.42 22.07
C LEU A 292 -43.63 -9.85 23.04
N SER A 293 -42.68 -9.07 22.51
CA SER A 293 -41.80 -8.25 23.34
C SER A 293 -42.64 -7.33 24.23
N TYR A 294 -42.23 -7.14 25.48
CA TYR A 294 -42.89 -6.20 26.40
C TYR A 294 -43.02 -4.79 25.79
N LYS A 295 -42.07 -4.41 24.93
CA LYS A 295 -42.10 -3.15 24.16
C LYS A 295 -43.26 -3.12 23.16
N ASP A 296 -43.51 -4.23 22.46
CA ASP A 296 -44.61 -4.35 21.49
C ASP A 296 -45.97 -4.43 22.20
N PHE A 297 -46.01 -5.07 23.37
CA PHE A 297 -47.20 -5.09 24.23
C PHE A 297 -47.57 -3.68 24.72
N LYS A 298 -46.59 -2.91 25.20
CA LYS A 298 -46.76 -1.50 25.59
C LYS A 298 -47.23 -0.64 24.43
N LYS A 299 -46.68 -0.86 23.23
CA LYS A 299 -47.06 -0.13 22.02
C LYS A 299 -48.52 -0.40 21.64
N LYS A 300 -48.97 -1.67 21.69
CA LYS A 300 -50.38 -2.02 21.51
C LYS A 300 -51.31 -1.39 22.55
N GLN A 301 -50.89 -1.31 23.81
CA GLN A 301 -51.67 -0.61 24.83
C GLN A 301 -51.82 0.88 24.52
N MET A 302 -50.75 1.54 24.05
CA MET A 302 -50.83 2.95 23.64
C MET A 302 -51.70 3.12 22.39
N GLU A 303 -51.54 2.28 21.36
CA GLU A 303 -52.39 2.30 20.17
C GLU A 303 -53.88 2.02 20.48
N SER A 304 -54.18 1.24 21.51
CA SER A 304 -55.57 1.04 21.98
C SER A 304 -56.14 2.22 22.77
N LEU A 305 -55.28 3.05 23.37
CA LEU A 305 -55.67 4.27 24.08
C LEU A 305 -55.86 5.45 23.13
N ASP A 306 -55.13 5.48 22.01
CA ASP A 306 -55.25 6.52 20.98
C ASP A 306 -56.46 6.33 20.04
N ASN A 307 -57.14 5.17 20.09
CA ASN A 307 -58.33 4.84 19.30
C ASN A 307 -59.66 4.97 20.08
N ILE A 308 -59.65 5.64 21.23
CA ILE A 308 -60.83 6.01 22.03
C ILE A 308 -60.90 7.53 22.11
#